data_AF-A0A9D4PBB4-F1
#
_entry.id   AF-A0A9D4PBB4-F1
#
_cell.length_a   1.000
_cell.length_b   1.000
_cell.length_c   1.000
_cell.angle_alpha   90.00
_cell.angle_beta   90.00
_cell.angle_gamma   90.00
#
_symmetry.space_group_name_H-M   'P 1'
#
loop_
_entity.id
_entity.type
_entity.pdbx_description
1 polymer ?
#
loop_
_entity_poly.entity_id
_entity_poly.type
_entity_poly.pdbx_seq_one_letter_code
_entity_poly.pdbx_strand_id
1 'polypeptide(L)'
;MPGDSRLKPSTQRAFGSRKKRAWNKKAPATSAPSAAELESRPDPLDLPGTSTDDTVGPSSTSETLRVDAAYYSTAEQAQRVERSAQTKTVLSGKSATQRKFDLLGVSAECQTGDAGTDFLLVDMKVLNNFFAQAKCDKCDAKSLSVRKATDKEYGLAPQDEGYTDWLATHECQRNIECNSGRMEVEAALTMFQRSWAKHGMRYTTVLSDGDSRTFHALSEAEVYGFIQIDKKDCINHVHKRMGAALRNLVDKKKAQGESLGGRGKLTQEKIKKIANYYGYALRSNINDVPAMKRAVEATLLHMTSTDDAPKHSKCPEGASSWCKYNRALANGESPPSHKNALPACVGAALEPVFARLSDESLLARCCEGKTQNASESLHSVIWTQTSKNGNASLESVKRAAAEAVAIYNQGRRATNESIAASLGYIAGDCLVRRSLEKDSLRLRKANATHLKSTNTKKTLARRHKTGATEDYSPGLL
;
A
#
# COMPACT_ATOMS: atom_id res chain seq x y z
N MET A 1 11.60 -27.02 34.02
CA MET A 1 10.16 -26.82 34.25
C MET A 1 9.41 -27.67 33.23
N PRO A 2 8.59 -28.64 33.66
CA PRO A 2 7.76 -29.43 32.74
C PRO A 2 6.74 -28.51 32.06
N GLY A 3 6.55 -28.69 30.75
CA GLY A 3 5.61 -27.88 29.95
C GLY A 3 4.16 -28.22 30.29
N ASP A 4 3.28 -27.21 30.23
CA ASP A 4 1.83 -27.36 30.47
C ASP A 4 1.25 -28.46 29.56
N SER A 5 0.67 -29.48 30.18
CA SER A 5 0.15 -30.70 29.56
C SER A 5 -1.08 -30.47 28.67
N ARG A 6 -1.62 -29.24 28.65
CA ARG A 6 -2.79 -28.86 27.84
C ARG A 6 -2.44 -28.36 26.44
N LEU A 7 -1.16 -28.19 26.11
CA LEU A 7 -0.71 -27.67 24.80
C LEU A 7 -0.20 -28.80 23.88
N LYS A 8 -0.62 -28.77 22.60
CA LYS A 8 -0.11 -29.71 21.58
C LYS A 8 1.42 -29.57 21.42
N PRO A 9 2.17 -30.66 21.16
CA PRO A 9 3.63 -30.66 21.11
C PRO A 9 4.25 -29.65 20.13
N SER A 10 3.53 -29.29 19.06
CA SER A 10 4.00 -28.33 18.05
C SER A 10 4.04 -26.87 18.52
N THR A 11 3.45 -26.57 19.67
CA THR A 11 3.27 -25.20 20.20
C THR A 11 4.17 -24.88 21.40
N GLN A 12 4.94 -25.84 21.90
CA GLN A 12 5.96 -25.57 22.90
C GLN A 12 7.22 -24.99 22.22
N ARG A 13 7.32 -23.66 22.11
CA ARG A 13 8.57 -22.98 21.77
C ARG A 13 8.93 -21.98 22.85
N ALA A 14 10.16 -22.07 23.34
CA ALA A 14 10.73 -21.12 24.28
C ALA A 14 10.79 -19.71 23.66
N PHE A 15 10.26 -18.74 24.40
CA PHE A 15 10.34 -17.31 24.09
C PHE A 15 11.82 -16.90 23.98
N GLY A 16 12.25 -16.37 22.82
CA GLY A 16 13.61 -15.81 22.62
C GLY A 16 14.51 -16.45 21.56
N SER A 17 14.13 -17.53 20.87
CA SER A 17 14.99 -18.15 19.84
C SER A 17 14.77 -17.55 18.44
N ARG A 18 15.38 -16.39 18.14
CA ARG A 18 15.55 -15.94 16.74
C ARG A 18 16.63 -16.78 16.06
N LYS A 19 16.28 -17.48 14.96
CA LYS A 19 17.25 -18.03 14.00
C LYS A 19 18.14 -16.89 13.47
N LYS A 20 19.43 -16.87 13.85
CA LYS A 20 20.45 -16.10 13.13
C LYS A 20 20.51 -16.63 11.69
N ARG A 21 20.21 -15.77 10.70
CA ARG A 21 20.56 -16.05 9.30
C ARG A 21 22.07 -15.98 9.17
N ALA A 22 22.66 -17.01 8.57
CA ALA A 22 24.07 -17.02 8.21
C ALA A 22 24.34 -15.94 7.16
N TRP A 23 25.17 -14.95 7.50
CA TRP A 23 25.76 -14.03 6.53
C TRP A 23 27.11 -14.63 6.08
N ASN A 24 27.31 -14.64 4.76
CA ASN A 24 28.46 -15.12 3.98
C ASN A 24 29.80 -15.32 4.70
N LYS A 25 30.38 -16.50 4.49
CA LYS A 25 31.81 -16.81 4.70
C LYS A 25 32.65 -16.31 3.51
N LYS A 26 33.77 -15.67 3.85
CA LYS A 26 35.07 -15.50 3.13
C LYS A 26 35.14 -14.56 1.89
N ALA A 27 35.84 -13.45 2.08
CA ALA A 27 36.88 -12.95 1.17
C ALA A 27 38.06 -12.41 2.05
N PRO A 28 39.33 -12.58 1.66
CA PRO A 28 40.47 -12.28 2.51
C PRO A 28 40.82 -10.79 2.55
N ALA A 29 41.40 -10.37 3.67
CA ALA A 29 41.86 -9.02 3.94
C ALA A 29 42.89 -8.56 2.90
N THR A 30 42.64 -7.39 2.31
CA THR A 30 43.66 -6.58 1.64
C THR A 30 43.71 -5.23 2.35
N SER A 31 44.93 -4.83 2.68
CA SER A 31 45.32 -3.65 3.46
C SER A 31 44.74 -2.35 2.91
N ALA A 32 44.31 -1.48 3.82
CA ALA A 32 43.97 -0.09 3.53
C ALA A 32 45.21 0.70 3.08
N PRO A 33 45.12 1.58 2.06
CA PRO A 33 46.16 2.56 1.80
C PRO A 33 46.06 3.73 2.78
N SER A 34 47.23 4.27 3.09
CA SER A 34 47.51 5.38 4.02
C SER A 34 46.91 6.72 3.55
N ALA A 35 46.68 7.62 4.50
CA ALA A 35 46.05 8.93 4.35
C ALA A 35 46.90 10.01 3.65
N ALA A 36 47.67 9.67 2.61
CA ALA A 36 48.60 10.59 1.96
C ALA A 36 48.43 10.73 0.42
N GLU A 37 47.37 10.19 -0.18
CA GLU A 37 47.09 10.36 -1.63
C GLU A 37 45.74 11.05 -1.87
N LEU A 38 45.54 12.22 -1.26
CA LEU A 38 44.39 13.09 -1.54
C LEU A 38 44.85 14.52 -1.88
N GLU A 39 45.82 14.66 -2.77
CA GLU A 39 46.15 15.95 -3.40
C GLU A 39 46.22 15.79 -4.91
N SER A 40 45.11 16.11 -5.58
CA SER A 40 45.06 16.71 -6.92
C SER A 40 43.60 16.91 -7.33
N ARG A 41 43.08 18.12 -7.04
CA ARG A 41 41.83 18.62 -7.60
C ARG A 41 42.10 19.09 -9.04
N PRO A 42 41.21 18.81 -10.01
CA PRO A 42 41.01 19.71 -11.13
C PRO A 42 39.98 20.77 -10.75
N ASP A 43 40.28 22.03 -11.07
CA ASP A 43 39.46 23.20 -10.83
C ASP A 43 38.11 23.17 -11.60
N PRO A 44 37.09 23.91 -11.12
CA PRO A 44 35.78 23.96 -11.75
C PRO A 44 35.81 24.79 -13.03
N LEU A 45 35.36 24.20 -14.13
CA LEU A 45 35.14 24.91 -15.39
C LEU A 45 33.99 25.92 -15.27
N ASP A 46 34.30 27.13 -15.71
CA ASP A 46 33.47 28.33 -15.73
C ASP A 46 32.11 28.16 -16.42
N LEU A 47 31.09 28.76 -15.80
CA LEU A 47 29.80 29.09 -16.43
C LEU A 47 29.90 30.47 -17.07
N PRO A 48 29.60 30.65 -18.37
CA PRO A 48 29.39 31.98 -18.91
C PRO A 48 27.91 32.37 -18.86
N GLY A 49 27.65 33.48 -18.18
CA GLY A 49 27.05 34.68 -18.78
C GLY A 49 25.57 34.65 -19.19
N THR A 50 24.76 35.37 -18.42
CA THR A 50 23.48 35.95 -18.82
C THR A 50 23.60 36.85 -20.06
N SER A 51 22.82 36.59 -21.11
CA SER A 51 22.40 37.62 -22.08
C SER A 51 20.97 37.39 -22.55
N THR A 52 20.21 38.48 -22.55
CA THR A 52 18.89 38.67 -23.14
C THR A 52 18.94 38.62 -24.66
N ASP A 53 18.05 37.86 -25.33
CA ASP A 53 17.22 38.37 -26.43
C ASP A 53 16.15 37.33 -26.87
N ASP A 54 15.03 37.85 -27.34
CA ASP A 54 13.82 37.14 -27.80
C ASP A 54 13.99 36.55 -29.22
N THR A 55 13.47 35.32 -29.47
CA THR A 55 12.64 34.98 -30.66
C THR A 55 12.16 33.50 -30.69
N VAL A 56 10.87 33.37 -31.01
CA VAL A 56 9.93 32.23 -31.18
C VAL A 56 10.45 31.04 -32.04
N GLY A 57 10.36 29.75 -31.61
CA GLY A 57 9.24 28.79 -31.83
C GLY A 57 9.74 27.33 -32.10
N PRO A 58 8.88 26.31 -32.27
CA PRO A 58 8.15 25.55 -31.24
C PRO A 58 8.57 24.06 -31.16
N SER A 59 8.66 23.45 -29.97
CA SER A 59 8.50 21.98 -29.80
C SER A 59 8.46 21.54 -28.32
N SER A 60 7.60 20.55 -28.06
CA SER A 60 7.47 19.73 -26.84
C SER A 60 6.80 20.39 -25.62
N THR A 61 5.46 20.24 -25.57
CA THR A 61 4.69 20.43 -24.35
C THR A 61 5.06 19.35 -23.32
N SER A 62 5.89 19.73 -22.36
CA SER A 62 6.01 19.05 -21.07
C SER A 62 4.65 19.18 -20.36
N GLU A 63 3.92 18.08 -20.25
CA GLU A 63 2.73 17.95 -19.41
C GLU A 63 3.13 18.18 -17.94
N THR A 64 3.16 19.46 -17.57
CA THR A 64 2.99 19.89 -16.20
C THR A 64 1.60 19.44 -15.77
N LEU A 65 1.51 18.66 -14.69
CA LEU A 65 0.26 18.30 -14.01
C LEU A 65 -0.50 19.58 -13.64
N ARG A 66 -1.31 20.12 -14.56
CA ARG A 66 -2.32 21.13 -14.26
C ARG A 66 -3.47 20.41 -13.57
N VAL A 67 -3.70 20.78 -12.31
CA VAL A 67 -4.95 20.47 -11.62
C VAL A 67 -5.95 21.53 -12.08
N ASP A 68 -6.77 21.19 -13.07
CA ASP A 68 -7.85 22.08 -13.51
C ASP A 68 -8.95 22.09 -12.43
N ALA A 69 -8.88 23.07 -11.54
CA ALA A 69 -9.93 23.35 -10.55
C ALA A 69 -10.93 24.35 -11.14
N ALA A 70 -12.10 23.87 -11.56
CA ALA A 70 -13.21 24.74 -11.93
C ALA A 70 -13.90 25.29 -10.66
N TYR A 71 -14.09 26.61 -10.58
CA TYR A 71 -14.81 27.29 -9.49
C TYR A 71 -16.32 27.31 -9.73
N TYR A 72 -17.13 27.42 -8.67
CA TYR A 72 -18.60 27.54 -8.78
C TYR A 72 -19.05 28.97 -9.01
N SER A 73 -20.06 29.12 -9.86
CA SER A 73 -20.82 30.38 -10.00
C SER A 73 -21.64 30.67 -8.75
N THR A 74 -21.97 31.94 -8.51
CA THR A 74 -22.75 32.39 -7.35
C THR A 74 -24.14 31.73 -7.28
N ALA A 75 -24.74 31.40 -8.43
CA ALA A 75 -26.03 30.71 -8.50
C ALA A 75 -25.95 29.25 -8.01
N GLU A 76 -24.86 28.55 -8.35
CA GLU A 76 -24.61 27.17 -7.90
C GLU A 76 -24.32 27.12 -6.39
N GLN A 77 -23.72 28.17 -5.84
CA GLN A 77 -23.46 28.30 -4.40
C GLN A 77 -24.76 28.40 -3.60
N ALA A 78 -25.72 29.21 -4.06
CA ALA A 78 -27.01 29.38 -3.39
C ALA A 78 -27.83 28.07 -3.36
N GLN A 79 -27.90 27.35 -4.49
CA GLN A 79 -28.62 26.08 -4.57
C GLN A 79 -28.04 24.99 -3.66
N ARG A 80 -26.72 25.03 -3.40
CA ARG A 80 -26.06 24.05 -2.52
C ARG A 80 -26.36 24.30 -1.04
N VAL A 81 -26.38 25.57 -0.62
CA VAL A 81 -26.75 25.93 0.76
C VAL A 81 -28.18 25.49 1.05
N GLU A 82 -29.09 25.70 0.10
CA GLU A 82 -30.48 25.31 0.23
C GLU A 82 -30.68 23.79 0.26
N ARG A 83 -30.03 23.03 -0.64
CA ARG A 83 -30.08 21.55 -0.61
C ARG A 83 -29.43 20.97 0.63
N SER A 84 -28.30 21.53 1.08
CA SER A 84 -27.65 21.08 2.32
C SER A 84 -28.55 21.33 3.54
N ALA A 85 -29.26 22.46 3.58
CA ALA A 85 -30.24 22.75 4.62
C ALA A 85 -31.41 21.76 4.58
N GLN A 86 -31.98 21.49 3.40
CA GLN A 86 -33.07 20.52 3.22
C GLN A 86 -32.66 19.11 3.66
N THR A 87 -31.50 18.63 3.21
CA THR A 87 -30.97 17.32 3.59
C THR A 87 -30.69 17.23 5.10
N LYS A 88 -30.17 18.30 5.71
CA LYS A 88 -29.94 18.37 7.17
C LYS A 88 -31.26 18.33 7.95
N THR A 89 -32.31 18.98 7.46
CA THR A 89 -33.67 18.92 8.06
C THR A 89 -34.24 17.51 7.98
N VAL A 90 -34.16 16.85 6.82
CA VAL A 90 -34.61 15.46 6.63
C VAL A 90 -33.81 14.48 7.49
N LEU A 91 -32.49 14.68 7.60
CA LEU A 91 -31.62 13.83 8.41
C LEU A 91 -31.76 14.07 9.93
N SER A 92 -32.26 15.23 10.35
CA SER A 92 -32.53 15.52 11.77
C SER A 92 -33.82 14.87 12.28
N GLY A 93 -34.80 14.63 11.40
CA GLY A 93 -36.09 14.03 11.76
C GLY A 93 -36.07 12.51 11.97
N LYS A 94 -34.94 11.84 11.71
CA LYS A 94 -34.79 10.39 11.93
C LYS A 94 -33.40 10.09 12.50
N SER A 95 -33.33 9.28 13.56
CA SER A 95 -32.04 8.80 14.07
C SER A 95 -31.35 7.92 13.01
N ALA A 96 -30.01 7.93 12.99
CA ALA A 96 -29.22 7.10 12.06
C ALA A 96 -29.56 5.61 12.18
N THR A 97 -29.92 5.18 13.39
CA THR A 97 -30.38 3.85 13.74
C THR A 97 -31.72 3.53 13.08
N GLN A 98 -32.71 4.43 13.19
CA GLN A 98 -34.04 4.25 12.60
C GLN A 98 -33.99 4.14 11.06
N ARG A 99 -33.15 4.96 10.40
CA ARG A 99 -32.97 4.92 8.93
C ARG A 99 -32.44 3.59 8.43
N LYS A 100 -31.59 2.94 9.22
CA LYS A 100 -31.01 1.63 8.90
C LYS A 100 -32.00 0.49 9.15
N PHE A 101 -32.87 0.63 10.16
CA PHE A 101 -33.92 -0.34 10.47
C PHE A 101 -35.09 -0.28 9.47
N ASP A 102 -35.53 0.92 9.05
CA ASP A 102 -36.55 1.11 8.01
C ASP A 102 -36.15 0.44 6.67
N LEU A 103 -34.86 0.47 6.32
CA LEU A 103 -34.30 -0.12 5.09
C LEU A 103 -34.19 -1.65 5.11
N LEU A 104 -34.15 -2.25 6.30
CA LEU A 104 -33.93 -3.67 6.49
C LEU A 104 -35.21 -4.42 6.93
N GLY A 105 -36.30 -3.71 7.22
CA GLY A 105 -37.57 -4.31 7.64
C GLY A 105 -37.49 -5.03 9.00
N VAL A 106 -36.58 -4.62 9.88
CA VAL A 106 -36.35 -5.25 11.18
C VAL A 106 -36.69 -4.26 12.31
N SER A 107 -37.48 -4.69 13.29
CA SER A 107 -37.63 -4.00 14.58
C SER A 107 -36.78 -4.71 15.63
N ALA A 108 -35.87 -4.01 16.31
CA ALA A 108 -35.10 -4.59 17.40
C ALA A 108 -35.00 -3.64 18.61
N GLU A 109 -35.29 -4.23 19.77
CA GLU A 109 -35.19 -3.67 21.12
C GLU A 109 -33.74 -3.33 21.49
N CYS A 110 -33.60 -2.29 22.29
CA CYS A 110 -32.34 -1.64 22.62
C CYS A 110 -31.66 -2.33 23.82
N GLN A 111 -30.38 -2.70 23.69
CA GLN A 111 -29.48 -2.82 24.83
C GLN A 111 -28.14 -2.15 24.50
N THR A 112 -27.80 -1.14 25.30
CA THR A 112 -26.54 -0.41 25.28
C THR A 112 -25.49 -1.18 26.08
N GLY A 113 -24.40 -1.59 25.41
CA GLY A 113 -23.22 -2.17 26.05
C GLY A 113 -22.04 -1.20 25.95
N ASP A 114 -21.56 -0.79 27.12
CA ASP A 114 -20.49 0.16 27.40
C ASP A 114 -19.12 -0.25 26.80
N ALA A 115 -18.33 0.71 26.34
CA ALA A 115 -17.03 0.47 25.72
C ALA A 115 -15.95 0.38 26.80
N GLY A 116 -15.49 -0.84 27.09
CA GLY A 116 -14.54 -1.15 28.16
C GLY A 116 -13.16 -0.50 28.02
N THR A 117 -12.60 -0.13 29.16
CA THR A 117 -11.21 0.34 29.39
C THR A 117 -10.15 -0.68 28.95
N ASP A 118 -9.09 -0.20 28.29
CA ASP A 118 -7.91 -1.00 27.93
C ASP A 118 -6.98 -1.20 29.14
N PHE A 119 -6.57 -2.45 29.41
CA PHE A 119 -5.64 -2.81 30.48
C PHE A 119 -4.36 -3.44 29.91
N LEU A 120 -3.21 -3.18 30.55
CA LEU A 120 -1.95 -3.87 30.27
C LEU A 120 -1.78 -5.06 31.22
N LEU A 121 -2.03 -6.27 30.72
CA LEU A 121 -1.73 -7.50 31.47
C LEU A 121 -0.23 -7.75 31.49
N VAL A 122 0.39 -7.66 32.66
CA VAL A 122 1.82 -7.97 32.85
C VAL A 122 1.95 -9.26 33.64
N ASP A 123 2.63 -10.25 33.05
CA ASP A 123 2.96 -11.49 33.72
C ASP A 123 3.99 -11.23 34.83
N MET A 124 3.56 -11.39 36.09
CA MET A 124 4.39 -11.24 37.29
C MET A 124 5.69 -12.08 37.22
N LYS A 125 5.66 -13.22 36.54
CA LYS A 125 6.84 -14.08 36.36
C LYS A 125 7.89 -13.42 35.49
N VAL A 126 7.47 -12.68 34.47
CA VAL A 126 8.35 -11.91 33.59
C VAL A 126 8.95 -10.73 34.35
N LEU A 127 8.13 -10.03 35.14
CA LEU A 127 8.58 -8.89 35.95
C LEU A 127 9.61 -9.30 37.01
N ASN A 128 9.35 -10.40 37.73
CA ASN A 128 10.29 -10.93 38.72
C ASN A 128 11.57 -11.49 38.11
N ASN A 129 11.52 -12.04 36.90
CA ASN A 129 12.72 -12.43 36.16
C ASN A 129 13.55 -11.22 35.74
N PHE A 130 12.91 -10.11 35.37
CA PHE A 130 13.60 -8.86 35.06
C PHE A 130 14.28 -8.28 36.30
N PHE A 131 13.58 -8.20 37.43
CA PHE A 131 14.18 -7.76 38.69
C PHE A 131 15.34 -8.68 39.09
N ALA A 132 15.17 -10.01 39.05
CA ALA A 132 16.27 -10.93 39.36
C ALA A 132 17.57 -10.72 38.54
N GLN A 133 17.49 -10.06 37.38
CA GLN A 133 18.63 -9.72 36.53
C GLN A 133 19.17 -8.29 36.76
N ALA A 134 18.40 -7.41 37.39
CA ALA A 134 18.79 -6.04 37.71
C ALA A 134 19.28 -5.97 39.16
N LYS A 135 20.59 -6.03 39.37
CA LYS A 135 21.19 -5.86 40.70
C LYS A 135 21.30 -4.38 41.09
N CYS A 136 21.33 -4.10 42.39
CA CYS A 136 21.59 -2.75 42.89
C CYS A 136 23.08 -2.41 42.77
N ASP A 137 23.42 -1.37 41.99
CA ASP A 137 24.81 -0.94 41.77
C ASP A 137 25.55 -0.48 43.03
N LYS A 138 24.85 -0.21 44.14
CA LYS A 138 25.48 0.24 45.40
C LYS A 138 25.74 -0.87 46.42
N CYS A 139 24.98 -1.97 46.41
CA CYS A 139 25.06 -2.99 47.45
C CYS A 139 25.03 -4.44 46.96
N ASP A 140 24.98 -4.67 45.64
CA ASP A 140 24.93 -5.98 44.95
C ASP A 140 23.83 -6.95 45.43
N ALA A 141 22.87 -6.47 46.24
CA ALA A 141 21.74 -7.25 46.71
C ALA A 141 20.77 -7.57 45.56
N LYS A 142 20.16 -8.77 45.62
CA LYS A 142 19.07 -9.15 44.71
C LYS A 142 17.90 -8.19 44.89
N SER A 143 17.39 -7.67 43.79
CA SER A 143 16.31 -6.68 43.77
C SER A 143 14.93 -7.31 43.99
N LEU A 144 13.95 -6.42 44.20
CA LEU A 144 12.57 -6.70 44.62
C LEU A 144 11.94 -7.93 43.94
N SER A 145 11.31 -8.79 44.75
CA SER A 145 10.38 -9.80 44.24
C SER A 145 8.94 -9.38 44.55
N VAL A 146 8.13 -9.22 43.51
CA VAL A 146 6.69 -8.95 43.62
C VAL A 146 5.98 -10.28 43.85
N ARG A 147 5.19 -10.37 44.93
CA ARG A 147 4.34 -11.53 45.24
C ARG A 147 2.91 -11.04 45.43
N LYS A 148 1.93 -11.91 45.13
CA LYS A 148 0.53 -11.64 45.50
C LYS A 148 0.43 -11.68 47.02
N ALA A 149 -0.15 -10.65 47.60
CA ALA A 149 -0.48 -10.59 49.02
C ALA A 149 -1.64 -11.57 49.28
N THR A 150 -1.55 -12.36 50.33
CA THR A 150 -2.53 -13.41 50.66
C THR A 150 -3.82 -12.86 51.28
N ASP A 151 -3.83 -11.58 51.64
CA ASP A 151 -4.87 -10.85 52.36
C ASP A 151 -5.63 -9.84 51.48
N LYS A 152 -5.39 -9.81 50.16
CA LYS A 152 -6.07 -8.88 49.24
C LYS A 152 -6.73 -9.61 48.07
N GLU A 153 -7.97 -9.21 47.74
CA GLU A 153 -8.63 -9.60 46.51
C GLU A 153 -8.08 -8.78 45.32
N TYR A 154 -7.81 -9.46 44.21
CA TYR A 154 -7.27 -8.85 43.00
C TYR A 154 -8.32 -8.90 41.89
N GLY A 155 -8.91 -7.75 41.55
CA GLY A 155 -9.84 -7.53 40.44
C GLY A 155 -9.37 -6.41 39.50
N LEU A 156 -10.24 -6.00 38.57
CA LEU A 156 -10.05 -4.78 37.75
C LEU A 156 -9.81 -3.60 38.69
N ALA A 157 -8.75 -2.84 38.46
CA ALA A 157 -8.34 -1.77 39.36
C ALA A 157 -9.54 -0.83 39.64
N PRO A 158 -9.91 -0.60 40.90
CA PRO A 158 -10.90 0.43 41.23
C PRO A 158 -10.39 1.76 40.67
N GLN A 159 -11.31 2.61 40.20
CA GLN A 159 -11.01 3.95 39.69
C GLN A 159 -10.04 4.63 40.65
N ASP A 160 -8.82 4.86 40.18
CA ASP A 160 -7.77 5.53 40.94
C ASP A 160 -8.28 6.93 41.32
N GLU A 161 -8.08 7.39 42.56
CA GLU A 161 -8.54 8.71 43.02
C GLU A 161 -7.95 9.83 42.14
N GLY A 162 -6.77 9.58 41.54
CA GLY A 162 -6.15 10.49 40.57
C GLY A 162 -6.74 10.41 39.15
N TYR A 163 -7.54 9.41 38.80
CA TYR A 163 -8.17 9.32 37.48
C TYR A 163 -9.27 10.35 37.31
N THR A 164 -10.06 10.62 38.36
CA THR A 164 -11.10 11.65 38.32
C THR A 164 -10.50 13.05 38.19
N ASP A 165 -9.40 13.32 38.90
CA ASP A 165 -8.69 14.59 38.82
C ASP A 165 -7.97 14.75 37.47
N TRP A 166 -7.34 13.67 36.98
CA TRP A 166 -6.78 13.64 35.63
C TRP A 166 -7.87 13.86 34.58
N LEU A 167 -9.00 13.16 34.66
CA LEU A 167 -10.10 13.29 33.71
C LEU A 167 -10.71 14.69 33.73
N ALA A 168 -10.85 15.29 34.92
CA ALA A 168 -11.32 16.66 35.08
C ALA A 168 -10.37 17.70 34.46
N THR A 169 -9.06 17.42 34.44
CA THR A 169 -8.04 18.30 33.84
C THR A 169 -7.59 17.86 32.44
N HIS A 170 -8.05 16.72 31.94
CA HIS A 170 -7.60 16.15 30.69
C HIS A 170 -8.29 16.80 29.50
N GLU A 171 -7.51 17.51 28.69
CA GLU A 171 -7.94 17.93 27.36
C GLU A 171 -7.61 16.85 26.34
N CYS A 172 -8.62 16.08 25.95
CA CYS A 172 -8.45 14.97 25.02
C CYS A 172 -8.11 15.47 23.61
N GLN A 173 -6.93 15.12 23.11
CA GLN A 173 -6.51 15.42 21.73
C GLN A 173 -7.01 14.39 20.70
N ARG A 174 -7.98 13.55 21.08
CA ARG A 174 -8.57 12.55 20.17
C ARG A 174 -9.19 13.25 18.98
N ASN A 175 -8.75 12.87 17.78
CA ASN A 175 -9.17 13.52 16.55
C ASN A 175 -10.55 13.06 16.06
N ILE A 176 -10.95 11.81 16.35
CA ILE A 176 -12.19 11.20 15.87
C ILE A 176 -12.71 10.19 16.91
N GLU A 177 -14.01 10.20 17.17
CA GLU A 177 -14.71 9.19 17.96
C GLU A 177 -15.39 8.17 17.05
N CYS A 178 -14.62 7.18 16.60
CA CYS A 178 -15.15 6.07 15.81
C CYS A 178 -14.32 4.79 16.02
N ASN A 179 -14.87 3.65 15.59
CA ASN A 179 -14.10 2.41 15.58
C ASN A 179 -12.93 2.50 14.58
N SER A 180 -11.89 1.70 14.82
CA SER A 180 -10.68 1.70 13.99
C SER A 180 -10.95 1.47 12.50
N GLY A 181 -11.96 0.66 12.16
CA GLY A 181 -12.37 0.39 10.78
C GLY A 181 -13.08 1.56 10.07
N ARG A 182 -13.54 2.59 10.79
CA ARG A 182 -14.13 3.82 10.23
C ARG A 182 -13.17 5.00 10.21
N MET A 183 -12.04 4.93 10.91
CA MET A 183 -11.08 6.04 11.00
C MET A 183 -10.58 6.50 9.62
N GLU A 184 -10.36 5.57 8.69
CA GLU A 184 -9.95 5.91 7.32
C GLU A 184 -11.00 6.74 6.59
N VAL A 185 -12.27 6.36 6.73
CA VAL A 185 -13.41 7.02 6.08
C VAL A 185 -13.59 8.44 6.63
N GLU A 186 -13.57 8.58 7.96
CA GLU A 186 -13.71 9.88 8.64
C GLU A 186 -12.52 10.81 8.35
N ALA A 187 -11.30 10.26 8.28
CA ALA A 187 -10.12 11.01 7.88
C ALA A 187 -10.24 11.53 6.44
N ALA A 188 -10.69 10.70 5.51
CA ALA A 188 -10.89 11.11 4.12
C ALA A 188 -11.99 12.18 3.98
N LEU A 189 -13.13 12.02 4.65
CA LEU A 189 -14.20 13.03 4.69
C LEU A 189 -13.66 14.38 5.19
N THR A 190 -12.93 14.35 6.30
CA THR A 190 -12.32 15.54 6.88
C THR A 190 -11.33 16.18 5.91
N MET A 191 -10.48 15.40 5.24
CA MET A 191 -9.51 15.90 4.28
C MET A 191 -10.17 16.57 3.07
N PHE A 192 -11.19 15.94 2.49
CA PHE A 192 -11.89 16.45 1.30
C PHE A 192 -12.73 17.70 1.61
N GLN A 193 -13.36 17.75 2.77
CA GLN A 193 -14.08 18.96 3.20
C GLN A 193 -13.10 20.12 3.46
N ARG A 194 -11.96 19.84 4.11
CA ARG A 194 -10.93 20.85 4.39
C ARG A 194 -10.23 21.35 3.15
N SER A 195 -9.98 20.51 2.14
CA SER A 195 -9.29 20.94 0.92
C SER A 195 -10.04 22.07 0.22
N TRP A 196 -11.37 22.00 0.20
CA TRP A 196 -12.20 23.08 -0.30
C TRP A 196 -12.17 24.29 0.63
N ALA A 197 -12.52 24.10 1.90
CA ALA A 197 -12.70 25.20 2.85
C ALA A 197 -11.42 26.00 3.13
N LYS A 198 -10.25 25.34 3.12
CA LYS A 198 -8.97 25.96 3.47
C LYS A 198 -8.11 26.33 2.28
N HIS A 199 -8.23 25.60 1.17
CA HIS A 199 -7.30 25.73 0.06
C HIS A 199 -7.97 26.02 -1.28
N GLY A 200 -9.31 26.04 -1.35
CA GLY A 200 -10.03 26.22 -2.61
C GLY A 200 -9.76 25.10 -3.63
N MET A 201 -9.27 23.94 -3.17
CA MET A 201 -8.89 22.81 -4.03
C MET A 201 -9.90 21.67 -3.94
N ARG A 202 -10.05 20.93 -5.04
CA ARG A 202 -10.93 19.77 -5.14
C ARG A 202 -10.15 18.56 -5.62
N TYR A 203 -10.39 17.43 -4.98
CA TYR A 203 -9.91 16.14 -5.45
C TYR A 203 -10.94 15.55 -6.41
N THR A 204 -10.56 15.37 -7.67
CA THR A 204 -11.44 14.80 -8.70
C THR A 204 -11.39 13.28 -8.76
N THR A 205 -10.33 12.66 -8.21
CA THR A 205 -10.12 11.22 -8.33
C THR A 205 -9.57 10.62 -7.03
N VAL A 206 -10.12 9.47 -6.63
CA VAL A 206 -9.65 8.65 -5.51
C VAL A 206 -9.04 7.36 -6.04
N LEU A 207 -7.77 7.11 -5.74
CA LEU A 207 -7.08 5.85 -6.04
C LEU A 207 -7.13 4.91 -4.83
N SER A 208 -7.83 3.77 -4.98
CA SER A 208 -8.13 2.85 -3.87
C SER A 208 -7.57 1.43 -4.05
N ASP A 209 -7.39 0.72 -2.93
CA ASP A 209 -6.92 -0.68 -2.86
C ASP A 209 -8.11 -1.67 -2.75
N GLY A 210 -9.11 -1.52 -3.62
CA GLY A 210 -10.26 -2.42 -3.70
C GLY A 210 -11.38 -2.17 -2.69
N ASP A 211 -11.08 -1.83 -1.43
CA ASP A 211 -12.10 -1.42 -0.44
C ASP A 211 -12.68 -0.04 -0.83
N SER A 212 -14.00 0.04 -0.96
CA SER A 212 -14.72 1.21 -1.47
C SER A 212 -15.47 1.99 -0.40
N ARG A 213 -15.35 1.64 0.89
CA ARG A 213 -16.07 2.35 1.97
C ARG A 213 -15.79 3.86 1.96
N THR A 214 -14.52 4.24 1.81
CA THR A 214 -14.09 5.64 1.73
C THR A 214 -14.72 6.36 0.54
N PHE A 215 -14.71 5.73 -0.64
CA PHE A 215 -15.31 6.30 -1.85
C PHE A 215 -16.82 6.49 -1.73
N HIS A 216 -17.53 5.49 -1.21
CA HIS A 216 -18.98 5.57 -1.01
C HIS A 216 -19.34 6.70 -0.05
N ALA A 217 -18.66 6.78 1.09
CA ALA A 217 -18.91 7.85 2.06
C ALA A 217 -18.64 9.25 1.49
N LEU A 218 -17.56 9.41 0.70
CA LEU A 218 -17.28 10.69 0.03
C LEU A 218 -18.36 11.08 -0.99
N SER A 219 -18.89 10.09 -1.71
CA SER A 219 -19.95 10.29 -2.70
C SER A 219 -21.29 10.61 -2.03
N GLU A 220 -21.67 9.86 -0.99
CA GLU A 220 -22.88 10.08 -0.19
C GLU A 220 -22.87 11.41 0.54
N ALA A 221 -21.71 11.85 1.02
CA ALA A 221 -21.56 13.13 1.70
C ALA A 221 -21.59 14.33 0.74
N GLU A 222 -21.59 14.10 -0.59
CA GLU A 222 -21.55 15.13 -1.62
C GLU A 222 -20.53 16.24 -1.28
N VAL A 223 -19.29 15.84 -0.94
CA VAL A 223 -18.28 16.75 -0.37
C VAL A 223 -18.01 17.98 -1.25
N TYR A 224 -18.18 17.83 -2.56
CA TYR A 224 -18.10 18.92 -3.52
C TYR A 224 -19.47 19.31 -4.13
N GLY A 225 -20.59 18.71 -3.75
CA GLY A 225 -21.90 18.97 -4.37
C GLY A 225 -22.02 18.24 -5.72
N PHE A 226 -22.18 18.98 -6.81
CA PHE A 226 -22.48 18.38 -8.11
C PHE A 226 -21.27 17.74 -8.81
N ILE A 227 -20.05 18.08 -8.41
CA ILE A 227 -18.85 17.44 -8.94
C ILE A 227 -18.69 16.06 -8.30
N GLN A 228 -18.84 15.04 -9.12
CA GLN A 228 -18.63 13.65 -8.76
C GLN A 228 -17.13 13.37 -8.65
N ILE A 229 -16.78 12.52 -7.68
CA ILE A 229 -15.42 12.03 -7.51
C ILE A 229 -15.30 10.73 -8.32
N ASP A 230 -14.24 10.59 -9.09
CA ASP A 230 -13.97 9.36 -9.83
C ASP A 230 -13.22 8.35 -8.97
N LYS A 231 -13.68 7.10 -8.99
CA LYS A 231 -12.96 5.98 -8.38
C LYS A 231 -12.00 5.37 -9.39
N LYS A 232 -10.72 5.29 -9.03
CA LYS A 232 -9.71 4.47 -9.73
C LYS A 232 -9.21 3.36 -8.80
N ASP A 233 -8.84 2.23 -9.39
CA ASP A 233 -8.33 1.06 -8.69
C ASP A 233 -6.83 0.91 -8.96
N CYS A 234 -6.05 0.64 -7.91
CA CYS A 234 -4.62 0.38 -8.03
C CYS A 234 -4.37 -0.87 -8.91
N ILE A 235 -3.62 -0.72 -10.01
CA ILE A 235 -3.35 -1.84 -10.94
C ILE A 235 -2.64 -3.02 -10.25
N ASN A 236 -1.77 -2.74 -9.28
CA ASN A 236 -1.10 -3.78 -8.50
C ASN A 236 -2.08 -4.55 -7.61
N HIS A 237 -3.11 -3.89 -7.09
CA HIS A 237 -4.18 -4.54 -6.33
C HIS A 237 -5.02 -5.42 -7.24
N VAL A 238 -5.49 -4.86 -8.36
CA VAL A 238 -6.27 -5.60 -9.35
C VAL A 238 -5.51 -6.84 -9.82
N HIS A 239 -4.21 -6.72 -10.09
CA HIS A 239 -3.33 -7.86 -10.39
C HIS A 239 -3.35 -8.93 -9.27
N LYS A 240 -3.21 -8.54 -8.00
CA LYS A 240 -3.24 -9.48 -6.86
C LYS A 240 -4.59 -10.21 -6.73
N ARG A 241 -5.70 -9.58 -7.13
CA ARG A 241 -7.05 -10.19 -7.08
C ARG A 241 -7.13 -11.49 -7.87
N MET A 242 -6.43 -11.61 -9.00
CA MET A 242 -6.38 -12.86 -9.77
C MET A 242 -5.82 -14.01 -8.92
N GLY A 243 -4.62 -13.85 -8.36
CA GLY A 243 -4.01 -14.89 -7.54
C GLY A 243 -4.79 -15.22 -6.26
N ALA A 244 -5.49 -14.24 -5.67
CA ALA A 244 -6.39 -14.49 -4.53
C ALA A 244 -7.66 -15.24 -4.94
N ALA A 245 -8.31 -14.83 -6.02
CA ALA A 245 -9.53 -15.47 -6.52
C ALA A 245 -9.30 -16.95 -6.87
N LEU A 246 -8.16 -17.26 -7.50
CA LEU A 246 -7.81 -18.63 -7.86
C LEU A 246 -7.54 -19.52 -6.64
N ARG A 247 -6.86 -19.01 -5.61
CA ARG A 247 -6.65 -19.75 -4.36
C ARG A 247 -7.98 -20.03 -3.65
N ASN A 248 -8.82 -18.99 -3.52
CA ASN A 248 -10.14 -19.12 -2.90
C ASN A 248 -11.04 -20.11 -3.69
N LEU A 249 -10.94 -20.11 -5.03
CA LEU A 249 -11.67 -21.07 -5.87
C LEU A 249 -11.23 -22.51 -5.58
N VAL A 250 -9.92 -22.76 -5.51
CA VAL A 250 -9.38 -24.09 -5.17
C VAL A 250 -9.86 -24.53 -3.79
N ASP A 251 -9.80 -23.66 -2.79
CA ASP A 251 -10.22 -23.96 -1.43
C ASP A 251 -11.74 -24.23 -1.35
N LYS A 252 -12.56 -23.42 -2.03
CA LYS A 252 -14.01 -23.60 -2.11
C LYS A 252 -14.39 -24.94 -2.73
N LYS A 253 -13.76 -25.28 -3.86
CA LYS A 253 -14.04 -26.54 -4.56
C LYS A 253 -13.58 -27.75 -3.77
N LYS A 254 -12.43 -27.65 -3.09
CA LYS A 254 -11.96 -28.67 -2.16
C LYS A 254 -12.97 -28.93 -1.03
N ALA A 255 -13.60 -27.88 -0.48
CA ALA A 255 -14.64 -28.03 0.53
C ALA A 255 -15.92 -28.69 -0.01
N GLN A 256 -16.19 -28.59 -1.32
CA GLN A 256 -17.31 -29.25 -2.00
C GLN A 256 -16.99 -30.69 -2.43
N GLY A 257 -15.83 -31.23 -2.07
CA GLY A 257 -15.39 -32.58 -2.46
C GLY A 257 -14.74 -32.67 -3.84
N GLU A 258 -14.63 -31.56 -4.59
CA GLU A 258 -13.98 -31.50 -5.90
C GLU A 258 -12.52 -31.02 -5.78
N SER A 259 -11.56 -31.76 -6.35
CA SER A 259 -10.16 -31.32 -6.39
C SER A 259 -9.81 -30.57 -7.68
N LEU A 260 -9.76 -29.24 -7.62
CA LEU A 260 -9.17 -28.38 -8.67
C LEU A 260 -7.65 -28.19 -8.52
N GLY A 261 -7.08 -28.60 -7.38
CA GLY A 261 -5.65 -28.49 -7.10
C GLY A 261 -4.85 -29.74 -7.49
N GLY A 262 -3.52 -29.60 -7.56
CA GLY A 262 -2.59 -30.72 -7.71
C GLY A 262 -1.90 -30.83 -9.07
N ARG A 263 -1.11 -31.90 -9.26
CA ARG A 263 -0.32 -32.14 -10.48
C ARG A 263 -1.24 -32.21 -11.70
N GLY A 264 -0.90 -31.47 -12.76
CA GLY A 264 -1.73 -31.35 -13.97
C GLY A 264 -2.90 -30.37 -13.87
N LYS A 265 -3.23 -29.85 -12.67
CA LYS A 265 -4.32 -28.87 -12.45
C LYS A 265 -3.75 -27.54 -11.92
N LEU A 266 -4.44 -26.89 -10.97
CA LEU A 266 -3.98 -25.65 -10.34
C LEU A 266 -3.00 -25.94 -9.19
N THR A 267 -1.70 -25.86 -9.48
CA THR A 267 -0.67 -25.77 -8.44
C THR A 267 -0.47 -24.31 -8.00
N GLN A 268 0.15 -24.08 -6.84
CA GLN A 268 0.49 -22.72 -6.39
C GLN A 268 1.39 -21.98 -7.39
N GLU A 269 2.30 -22.69 -8.04
CA GLU A 269 3.15 -22.14 -9.10
C GLU A 269 2.35 -21.76 -10.34
N LYS A 270 1.41 -22.62 -10.77
CA LYS A 270 0.52 -22.32 -11.91
C LYS A 270 -0.39 -21.12 -11.59
N ILE A 271 -0.93 -21.03 -10.38
CA ILE A 271 -1.69 -19.86 -9.92
C ILE A 271 -0.84 -18.57 -9.98
N LYS A 272 0.40 -18.62 -9.46
CA LYS A 272 1.32 -17.48 -9.52
C LYS A 272 1.60 -17.06 -10.96
N LYS A 273 1.78 -18.03 -11.86
CA LYS A 273 2.01 -17.81 -13.29
C LYS A 273 0.79 -17.17 -13.98
N ILE A 274 -0.42 -17.66 -13.71
CA ILE A 274 -1.68 -17.05 -14.19
C ILE A 274 -1.83 -15.62 -13.70
N ALA A 275 -1.57 -15.38 -12.41
CA ALA A 275 -1.63 -14.03 -11.85
C ALA A 275 -0.64 -13.09 -12.56
N ASN A 276 0.60 -13.53 -12.80
CA ASN A 276 1.59 -12.74 -13.54
C ASN A 276 1.13 -12.43 -14.97
N TYR A 277 0.57 -13.42 -15.69
CA TYR A 277 0.02 -13.21 -17.04
C TYR A 277 -1.10 -12.17 -17.05
N TYR A 278 -2.02 -12.27 -16.10
CA TYR A 278 -3.04 -11.25 -15.90
C TYR A 278 -2.40 -9.87 -15.65
N GLY A 279 -1.39 -9.79 -14.78
CA GLY A 279 -0.66 -8.54 -14.54
C GLY A 279 0.12 -8.00 -15.75
N TYR A 280 0.52 -8.85 -16.70
CA TYR A 280 1.14 -8.41 -17.96
C TYR A 280 0.08 -7.92 -18.94
N ALA A 281 -1.03 -8.64 -19.10
CA ALA A 281 -2.16 -8.24 -19.94
C ALA A 281 -2.65 -6.82 -19.57
N LEU A 282 -2.76 -6.51 -18.28
CA LEU A 282 -3.14 -5.17 -17.82
C LEU A 282 -2.06 -4.11 -18.14
N ARG A 283 -0.78 -4.40 -17.88
CA ARG A 283 0.29 -3.40 -18.01
C ARG A 283 0.73 -3.13 -19.44
N SER A 284 0.57 -4.10 -20.34
CA SER A 284 0.91 -3.95 -21.75
C SER A 284 -0.19 -3.27 -22.57
N ASN A 285 -1.38 -3.07 -22.00
CA ASN A 285 -2.54 -2.46 -22.68
C ASN A 285 -3.09 -1.27 -21.87
N ILE A 286 -2.22 -0.53 -21.18
CA ILE A 286 -2.59 0.70 -20.46
C ILE A 286 -3.27 1.67 -21.43
N ASN A 287 -4.31 2.35 -20.97
CA ASN A 287 -5.17 3.26 -21.73
C ASN A 287 -6.05 2.60 -22.81
N ASP A 288 -6.10 1.27 -22.92
CA ASP A 288 -6.99 0.55 -23.84
C ASP A 288 -7.76 -0.58 -23.12
N VAL A 289 -8.98 -0.26 -22.67
CA VAL A 289 -9.86 -1.21 -21.97
C VAL A 289 -10.25 -2.42 -22.84
N PRO A 290 -10.70 -2.24 -24.10
CA PRO A 290 -10.96 -3.37 -24.98
C PRO A 290 -9.76 -4.30 -25.18
N ALA A 291 -8.55 -3.75 -25.35
CA ALA A 291 -7.34 -4.54 -25.49
C ALA A 291 -6.95 -5.26 -24.19
N MET A 292 -7.09 -4.61 -23.02
CA MET A 292 -6.92 -5.28 -21.72
C MET A 292 -7.83 -6.49 -21.60
N LYS A 293 -9.14 -6.32 -21.88
CA LYS A 293 -10.12 -7.41 -21.81
C LYS A 293 -9.74 -8.54 -22.75
N ARG A 294 -9.44 -8.22 -24.01
CA ARG A 294 -9.02 -9.20 -25.02
C ARG A 294 -7.78 -9.98 -24.58
N ALA A 295 -6.75 -9.32 -24.02
CA ALA A 295 -5.53 -9.95 -23.55
C ALA A 295 -5.75 -10.84 -22.31
N VAL A 296 -6.66 -10.45 -21.41
CA VAL A 296 -7.07 -11.28 -20.27
C VAL A 296 -7.82 -12.51 -20.74
N GLU A 297 -8.79 -12.38 -21.65
CA GLU A 297 -9.53 -13.49 -22.26
C GLU A 297 -8.59 -14.46 -23.00
N ALA A 298 -7.65 -13.92 -23.79
CA ALA A 298 -6.64 -14.69 -24.50
C ALA A 298 -5.82 -15.59 -23.56
N THR A 299 -5.63 -15.18 -22.30
CA THR A 299 -4.87 -15.94 -21.31
C THR A 299 -5.57 -17.24 -20.94
N LEU A 300 -6.87 -17.20 -20.73
CA LEU A 300 -7.64 -18.41 -20.44
C LEU A 300 -7.71 -19.33 -21.65
N LEU A 301 -7.93 -18.76 -22.84
CA LEU A 301 -7.99 -19.51 -24.09
C LEU A 301 -6.68 -20.24 -24.37
N HIS A 302 -5.53 -19.57 -24.24
CA HIS A 302 -4.23 -20.22 -24.40
C HIS A 302 -4.00 -21.36 -23.42
N MET A 303 -4.42 -21.21 -22.17
CA MET A 303 -4.19 -22.20 -21.14
C MET A 303 -5.09 -23.44 -21.27
N THR A 304 -6.17 -23.34 -22.04
CA THR A 304 -7.12 -24.42 -22.32
C THR A 304 -7.09 -24.86 -23.78
N SER A 305 -6.11 -24.37 -24.55
CA SER A 305 -5.89 -24.70 -25.96
C SER A 305 -5.19 -26.05 -26.08
N THR A 306 -5.63 -26.87 -27.03
CA THR A 306 -5.04 -28.18 -27.36
C THR A 306 -4.78 -28.25 -28.87
N ASP A 307 -3.99 -29.24 -29.31
CA ASP A 307 -3.73 -29.42 -30.74
C ASP A 307 -5.02 -29.74 -31.53
N ASP A 308 -5.93 -30.51 -30.93
CA ASP A 308 -7.23 -30.83 -31.54
C ASP A 308 -8.22 -29.65 -31.52
N ALA A 309 -8.05 -28.71 -30.60
CA ALA A 309 -8.94 -27.57 -30.41
C ALA A 309 -8.13 -26.29 -30.08
N PRO A 310 -7.44 -25.71 -31.10
CA PRO A 310 -6.61 -24.53 -30.91
C PRO A 310 -7.46 -23.28 -30.64
N LYS A 311 -7.18 -22.58 -29.54
CA LYS A 311 -7.94 -21.41 -29.07
C LYS A 311 -7.09 -20.13 -29.06
N HIS A 312 -6.76 -19.62 -30.25
CA HIS A 312 -5.92 -18.41 -30.40
C HIS A 312 -6.64 -17.20 -30.98
N SER A 313 -7.98 -17.24 -31.08
CA SER A 313 -8.81 -16.19 -31.72
C SER A 313 -8.72 -14.81 -31.06
N LYS A 314 -8.37 -14.72 -29.78
CA LYS A 314 -8.21 -13.44 -29.06
C LYS A 314 -6.76 -12.95 -29.03
N CYS A 315 -5.84 -13.69 -29.64
CA CYS A 315 -4.43 -13.31 -29.68
C CYS A 315 -4.17 -12.37 -30.86
N PRO A 316 -3.17 -11.48 -30.78
CA PRO A 316 -2.80 -10.66 -31.92
C PRO A 316 -2.37 -11.53 -33.10
N GLU A 317 -2.63 -11.04 -34.31
CA GLU A 317 -2.24 -11.67 -35.57
C GLU A 317 -0.92 -11.09 -36.09
N GLY A 318 -0.34 -11.73 -37.10
CA GLY A 318 0.85 -11.25 -37.79
C GLY A 318 2.18 -11.76 -37.23
N ALA A 319 3.25 -11.51 -38.00
CA ALA A 319 4.61 -11.98 -37.72
C ALA A 319 5.22 -11.41 -36.42
N SER A 320 4.71 -10.27 -35.95
CA SER A 320 5.10 -9.64 -34.68
C SER A 320 4.27 -10.10 -33.48
N SER A 321 3.32 -11.03 -33.69
CA SER A 321 2.49 -11.56 -32.60
C SER A 321 3.34 -12.24 -31.54
N TRP A 322 3.02 -11.96 -30.27
CA TRP A 322 3.59 -12.71 -29.15
C TRP A 322 3.05 -14.14 -29.10
N CYS A 323 1.92 -14.43 -29.77
CA CYS A 323 1.34 -15.76 -29.85
C CYS A 323 2.08 -16.60 -30.89
N LYS A 324 2.80 -17.62 -30.43
CA LYS A 324 3.59 -18.50 -31.30
C LYS A 324 2.75 -19.19 -32.38
N TYR A 325 1.49 -19.55 -32.06
CA TYR A 325 0.58 -20.18 -32.99
C TYR A 325 0.19 -19.21 -34.14
N ASN A 326 -0.37 -18.04 -33.81
CA ASN A 326 -0.74 -17.05 -34.83
C ASN A 326 0.48 -16.52 -35.60
N ARG A 327 1.64 -16.42 -34.96
CA ARG A 327 2.88 -16.02 -35.61
C ARG A 327 3.36 -17.07 -36.62
N ALA A 328 3.32 -18.36 -36.27
CA ALA A 328 3.68 -19.44 -37.18
C ALA A 328 2.76 -19.43 -38.41
N LEU A 329 1.44 -19.29 -38.19
CA LEU A 329 0.47 -19.15 -39.29
C LEU A 329 0.77 -17.94 -40.18
N ALA A 330 1.10 -16.79 -39.60
CA ALA A 330 1.43 -15.58 -40.36
C ALA A 330 2.74 -15.71 -41.17
N ASN A 331 3.68 -16.55 -40.71
CA ASN A 331 4.94 -16.82 -41.39
C ASN A 331 4.86 -18.01 -42.39
N GLY A 332 3.71 -18.70 -42.48
CA GLY A 332 3.58 -19.93 -43.27
C GLY A 332 4.28 -21.15 -42.67
N GLU A 333 4.57 -21.12 -41.37
CA GLU A 333 5.21 -22.20 -40.61
C GLU A 333 4.16 -23.09 -39.91
N SER A 334 4.51 -24.34 -39.62
CA SER A 334 3.67 -25.23 -38.82
C SER A 334 3.63 -24.77 -37.35
N PRO A 335 2.44 -24.59 -36.73
CA PRO A 335 2.35 -24.17 -35.34
C PRO A 335 2.94 -25.20 -34.36
N PRO A 336 3.53 -24.73 -33.23
CA PRO A 336 4.06 -25.62 -32.21
C PRO A 336 2.93 -26.35 -31.47
N SER A 337 3.19 -27.61 -31.09
CA SER A 337 2.27 -28.42 -30.29
C SER A 337 2.00 -27.84 -28.89
N HIS A 338 0.76 -27.96 -28.43
CA HIS A 338 0.27 -27.51 -27.13
C HIS A 338 0.72 -28.44 -26.01
N LYS A 339 1.54 -27.92 -25.10
CA LYS A 339 1.97 -28.63 -23.90
C LYS A 339 1.21 -28.15 -22.66
N ASN A 340 0.90 -29.06 -21.74
CA ASN A 340 0.40 -28.75 -20.38
C ASN A 340 -0.94 -27.98 -20.32
N ALA A 341 -1.81 -28.21 -21.30
CA ALA A 341 -3.17 -27.66 -21.31
C ALA A 341 -3.92 -27.99 -20.00
N LEU A 342 -4.70 -27.04 -19.52
CA LEU A 342 -5.56 -27.26 -18.36
C LEU A 342 -6.72 -28.20 -18.74
N PRO A 343 -7.07 -29.16 -17.86
CA PRO A 343 -8.24 -30.00 -18.08
C PRO A 343 -9.51 -29.17 -18.22
N ALA A 344 -10.46 -29.63 -19.05
CA ALA A 344 -11.70 -28.91 -19.34
C ALA A 344 -12.48 -28.51 -18.07
N CYS A 345 -12.53 -29.40 -17.05
CA CYS A 345 -13.18 -29.09 -15.78
C CYS A 345 -12.54 -27.93 -15.02
N VAL A 346 -11.21 -27.77 -15.13
CA VAL A 346 -10.50 -26.63 -14.54
C VAL A 346 -10.75 -25.38 -15.37
N GLY A 347 -10.73 -25.47 -16.70
CA GLY A 347 -11.08 -24.36 -17.59
C GLY A 347 -12.45 -23.77 -17.28
N ALA A 348 -13.48 -24.62 -17.22
CA ALA A 348 -14.85 -24.22 -16.89
C ALA A 348 -14.95 -23.56 -15.49
N ALA A 349 -14.19 -24.05 -14.51
CA ALA A 349 -14.16 -23.45 -13.18
C ALA A 349 -13.46 -22.06 -13.15
N LEU A 350 -12.54 -21.80 -14.10
CA LEU A 350 -11.82 -20.54 -14.21
C LEU A 350 -12.62 -19.45 -14.95
N GLU A 351 -13.50 -19.82 -15.89
CA GLU A 351 -14.28 -18.88 -16.70
C GLU A 351 -14.97 -17.77 -15.89
N PRO A 352 -15.72 -18.07 -14.80
CA PRO A 352 -16.37 -17.01 -14.02
C PRO A 352 -15.37 -16.06 -13.33
N VAL A 353 -14.18 -16.56 -12.98
CA VAL A 353 -13.12 -15.74 -12.38
C VAL A 353 -12.53 -14.80 -13.41
N PHE A 354 -12.24 -15.30 -14.61
CA PHE A 354 -11.73 -14.48 -15.71
C PHE A 354 -12.76 -13.45 -16.15
N ALA A 355 -14.01 -13.85 -16.39
CA ALA A 355 -15.10 -12.94 -16.79
C ALA A 355 -15.26 -11.77 -15.82
N ARG A 356 -15.25 -12.05 -14.50
CA ARG A 356 -15.35 -11.01 -13.46
C ARG A 356 -14.12 -10.09 -13.40
N LEU A 357 -12.93 -10.61 -13.71
CA LEU A 357 -11.68 -9.85 -13.67
C LEU A 357 -11.33 -9.19 -15.01
N SER A 358 -12.03 -9.53 -16.08
CA SER A 358 -11.98 -8.86 -17.38
C SER A 358 -13.19 -7.94 -17.61
N ASP A 359 -13.99 -7.69 -16.57
CA ASP A 359 -15.11 -6.76 -16.62
C ASP A 359 -14.65 -5.35 -16.99
N GLU A 360 -15.31 -4.72 -17.95
CA GLU A 360 -14.87 -3.44 -18.51
C GLU A 360 -14.96 -2.30 -17.49
N SER A 361 -15.93 -2.34 -16.56
CA SER A 361 -16.01 -1.34 -15.49
C SER A 361 -14.82 -1.44 -14.53
N LEU A 362 -14.39 -2.67 -14.20
CA LEU A 362 -13.18 -2.88 -13.41
C LEU A 362 -11.93 -2.42 -14.16
N LEU A 363 -11.79 -2.82 -15.42
CA LEU A 363 -10.63 -2.49 -16.24
C LEU A 363 -10.51 -0.98 -16.47
N ALA A 364 -11.62 -0.29 -16.72
CA ALA A 364 -11.67 1.18 -16.84
C ALA A 364 -11.13 1.88 -15.58
N ARG A 365 -11.38 1.34 -14.39
CA ARG A 365 -10.87 1.90 -13.13
C ARG A 365 -9.37 1.72 -12.94
N CYS A 366 -8.73 0.74 -13.56
CA CYS A 366 -7.27 0.55 -13.50
C CYS A 366 -6.53 0.84 -14.81
N CYS A 367 -7.24 1.32 -15.84
CA CYS A 367 -6.75 1.45 -17.21
C CYS A 367 -5.50 2.34 -17.32
N GLU A 368 -5.43 3.39 -16.50
CA GLU A 368 -4.33 4.36 -16.46
C GLU A 368 -3.04 3.80 -15.80
N GLY A 369 -3.06 2.56 -15.31
CA GLY A 369 -1.88 1.92 -14.70
C GLY A 369 -1.40 2.57 -13.39
N LYS A 370 -2.23 3.40 -12.75
CA LYS A 370 -1.89 4.11 -11.51
C LYS A 370 -1.60 3.14 -10.36
N THR A 371 -0.64 3.52 -9.51
CA THR A 371 -0.25 2.77 -8.31
C THR A 371 -0.22 3.69 -7.10
N GLN A 372 -0.59 3.18 -5.91
CA GLN A 372 -0.46 3.92 -4.65
C GLN A 372 1.00 4.03 -4.16
N ASN A 373 1.95 3.32 -4.79
CA ASN A 373 3.34 3.30 -4.35
C ASN A 373 4.03 4.68 -4.42
N ALA A 374 3.46 5.64 -5.16
CA ALA A 374 4.01 6.99 -5.25
C ALA A 374 3.92 7.76 -3.91
N SER A 375 2.88 7.53 -3.10
CA SER A 375 2.74 8.17 -1.78
C SER A 375 3.55 7.50 -0.68
N GLU A 376 3.89 6.21 -0.86
CA GLU A 376 4.63 5.42 0.13
C GLU A 376 6.04 5.96 0.39
N SER A 377 6.65 6.67 -0.57
CA SER A 377 7.97 7.26 -0.39
C SER A 377 7.96 8.34 0.70
N LEU A 378 6.98 9.26 0.67
CA LEU A 378 6.80 10.28 1.71
C LEU A 378 6.31 9.67 3.02
N HIS A 379 5.32 8.77 2.96
CA HIS A 379 4.81 8.09 4.15
C HIS A 379 5.93 7.40 4.92
N SER A 380 6.88 6.77 4.22
CA SER A 380 8.03 6.13 4.87
C SER A 380 8.87 7.12 5.68
N VAL A 381 9.01 8.38 5.25
CA VAL A 381 9.74 9.42 5.99
C VAL A 381 8.97 9.83 7.24
N ILE A 382 7.65 10.01 7.13
CA ILE A 382 6.78 10.30 8.28
C ILE A 382 6.88 9.17 9.30
N TRP A 383 6.73 7.91 8.85
CA TRP A 383 6.71 6.75 9.72
C TRP A 383 8.06 6.45 10.38
N THR A 384 9.17 6.90 9.81
CA THR A 384 10.48 6.80 10.48
C THR A 384 10.60 7.73 11.68
N GLN A 385 9.79 8.80 11.75
CA GLN A 385 9.77 9.75 12.86
C GLN A 385 8.64 9.46 13.85
N THR A 386 7.50 8.98 13.36
CA THR A 386 6.35 8.61 14.20
C THR A 386 5.77 7.29 13.73
N SER A 387 5.83 6.27 14.59
CA SER A 387 5.36 4.92 14.26
C SER A 387 3.87 4.93 13.89
N LYS A 388 3.52 4.23 12.81
CA LYS A 388 2.12 3.98 12.43
C LYS A 388 1.38 2.99 13.35
N ASN A 389 2.11 2.24 14.17
CA ASN A 389 1.57 1.20 15.03
C ASN A 389 1.52 1.62 16.52
N GLY A 390 1.92 2.85 16.83
CA GLY A 390 1.97 3.36 18.19
C GLY A 390 1.18 4.65 18.32
N ASN A 391 0.75 4.94 19.54
CA ASN A 391 0.12 6.22 19.86
C ASN A 391 1.19 7.32 19.87
N ALA A 392 0.84 8.51 19.38
CA ALA A 392 1.68 9.69 19.41
C ALA A 392 0.82 10.93 19.68
N SER A 393 1.37 11.92 20.37
CA SER A 393 0.68 13.19 20.59
C SER A 393 0.45 13.92 19.26
N LEU A 394 -0.59 14.76 19.21
CA LEU A 394 -0.90 15.55 18.02
C LEU A 394 0.29 16.40 17.57
N GLU A 395 0.99 17.03 18.52
CA GLU A 395 2.17 17.85 18.25
C GLU A 395 3.35 17.02 17.70
N SER A 396 3.53 15.79 18.17
CA SER A 396 4.54 14.88 17.62
C SER A 396 4.23 14.53 16.17
N VAL A 397 2.97 14.24 15.85
CA VAL A 397 2.53 13.92 14.49
C VAL A 397 2.65 15.13 13.56
N LYS A 398 2.24 16.32 14.01
CA LYS A 398 2.38 17.58 13.26
C LYS A 398 3.85 17.87 12.93
N ARG A 399 4.73 17.82 13.94
CA ARG A 399 6.17 18.02 13.74
C ARG A 399 6.74 17.00 12.76
N ALA A 400 6.47 15.71 12.97
CA ALA A 400 6.97 14.64 12.12
C ALA A 400 6.50 14.79 10.67
N ALA A 401 5.25 15.18 10.43
CA ALA A 401 4.72 15.43 9.11
C ALA A 401 5.41 16.63 8.44
N ALA A 402 5.51 17.77 9.13
CA ALA A 402 6.15 18.97 8.60
C ALA A 402 7.64 18.73 8.27
N GLU A 403 8.37 18.12 9.20
CA GLU A 403 9.78 17.79 9.02
C GLU A 403 9.99 16.75 7.91
N ALA A 404 9.12 15.74 7.82
CA ALA A 404 9.18 14.76 6.74
C ALA A 404 8.99 15.37 5.36
N VAL A 405 8.04 16.31 5.21
CA VAL A 405 7.80 17.02 3.95
C VAL A 405 9.03 17.86 3.58
N ALA A 406 9.62 18.60 4.52
CA ALA A 406 10.84 19.35 4.29
C ALA A 406 12.00 18.42 3.88
N ILE A 407 12.27 17.35 4.64
CA ILE A 407 13.31 16.37 4.30
C ILE A 407 13.08 15.75 2.93
N TYR A 408 11.83 15.44 2.59
CA TYR A 408 11.49 14.84 1.31
C TYR A 408 11.86 15.77 0.15
N ASN A 409 11.43 17.03 0.22
CA ASN A 409 11.57 18.02 -0.84
C ASN A 409 12.99 18.59 -0.99
N GLN A 410 13.63 19.01 0.11
CA GLN A 410 14.91 19.73 0.09
C GLN A 410 16.09 18.94 0.69
N GLY A 411 15.84 17.75 1.25
CA GLY A 411 16.86 16.96 1.93
C GLY A 411 17.06 17.34 3.40
N ARG A 412 17.77 16.48 4.14
CA ARG A 412 18.03 16.68 5.58
C ARG A 412 18.93 17.86 5.85
N ARG A 413 19.94 18.11 5.02
CA ARG A 413 20.87 19.23 5.24
C ARG A 413 20.13 20.57 5.26
N ALA A 414 19.46 20.90 4.15
CA ALA A 414 18.73 22.16 4.04
C ALA A 414 17.63 22.29 5.10
N THR A 415 16.97 21.18 5.46
CA THR A 415 15.96 21.17 6.54
C THR A 415 16.56 21.50 7.89
N ASN A 416 17.67 20.85 8.26
CA ASN A 416 18.32 21.10 9.54
C ASN A 416 18.93 22.50 9.62
N GLU A 417 19.50 23.01 8.53
CA GLU A 417 20.01 24.39 8.44
C GLU A 417 18.88 25.42 8.62
N SER A 418 17.74 25.22 7.95
CA SER A 418 16.56 26.09 8.08
C SER A 418 15.96 26.06 9.49
N ILE A 419 15.86 24.88 10.11
CA ILE A 419 15.37 24.74 11.49
C ILE A 419 16.34 25.41 12.48
N ALA A 420 17.64 25.18 12.35
CA ALA A 420 18.64 25.81 13.21
C ALA A 420 18.57 27.33 13.13
N ALA A 421 18.52 27.87 11.91
CA ALA A 421 18.40 29.31 11.68
C ALA A 421 17.12 29.90 12.30
N SER A 422 15.98 29.19 12.17
CA SER A 422 14.70 29.61 12.75
C SER A 422 14.72 29.63 14.29
N LEU A 423 15.59 28.82 14.90
CA LEU A 423 15.81 28.79 16.35
C LEU A 423 16.91 29.76 16.80
N GLY A 424 17.50 30.55 15.90
CA GLY A 424 18.59 31.48 16.19
C GLY A 424 19.97 30.83 16.32
N TYR A 425 20.14 29.60 15.82
CA TYR A 425 21.40 28.87 15.86
C TYR A 425 22.04 28.72 14.47
N ILE A 426 23.37 28.68 14.44
CA ILE A 426 24.13 28.28 13.27
C ILE A 426 24.27 26.75 13.29
N ALA A 427 23.99 26.11 12.15
CA ALA A 427 24.14 24.66 12.04
C ALA A 427 25.62 24.26 12.20
N GLY A 428 25.94 23.54 13.29
CA GLY A 428 27.30 23.08 13.54
C GLY A 428 27.78 22.00 12.56
N ASP A 429 29.09 21.91 12.36
CA ASP A 429 29.72 21.02 11.36
C ASP A 429 29.30 19.55 11.50
N CYS A 430 29.11 19.07 12.72
CA CYS A 430 28.66 17.70 12.98
C CYS A 430 27.25 17.44 12.44
N LEU A 431 26.34 18.40 12.59
CA LEU A 431 24.98 18.31 12.07
C LEU A 431 24.98 18.33 10.54
N VAL A 432 25.73 19.26 9.94
CA VAL A 432 25.86 19.39 8.47
C VAL A 432 26.44 18.10 7.88
N ARG A 433 27.56 17.62 8.41
CA ARG A 433 28.23 16.38 7.95
C ARG A 433 27.30 15.18 8.03
N ARG A 434 26.61 14.98 9.16
CA ARG A 434 25.69 13.86 9.34
C ARG A 434 24.47 13.96 8.41
N SER A 435 23.98 15.17 8.16
CA SER A 435 22.87 15.42 7.25
C SER A 435 23.25 15.06 5.81
N LEU A 436 24.42 15.49 5.35
CA LEU A 436 24.98 15.15 4.03
C LEU A 436 25.16 13.65 3.83
N GLU A 437 25.68 12.94 4.84
CA GLU A 437 25.83 11.48 4.78
C GLU A 437 24.47 10.79 4.60
N LYS A 438 23.45 11.24 5.35
CA LYS A 438 22.10 10.68 5.27
C LYS A 438 21.40 11.00 3.95
N ASP A 439 21.64 12.17 3.37
CA ASP A 439 21.13 12.55 2.05
C ASP A 439 21.82 11.74 0.95
N SER A 440 23.13 11.59 1.02
CA SER A 440 23.91 10.74 0.10
C SER A 440 23.44 9.29 0.13
N LEU A 441 23.22 8.72 1.31
CA LEU A 441 22.70 7.36 1.47
C LEU A 441 21.28 7.22 0.91
N ARG A 442 20.41 8.23 1.11
CA ARG A 442 19.06 8.26 0.55
C ARG A 442 19.10 8.22 -0.97
N LEU A 443 19.90 9.08 -1.59
CA LEU A 443 20.06 9.15 -3.05
C LEU A 443 20.64 7.85 -3.61
N ARG A 444 21.67 7.28 -2.97
CA ARG A 444 22.25 5.98 -3.38
C ARG A 444 21.19 4.86 -3.39
N LYS A 445 20.37 4.77 -2.33
CA LYS A 445 19.29 3.76 -2.24
C LYS A 445 18.20 3.97 -3.28
N ALA A 446 17.81 5.23 -3.53
CA ALA A 446 16.84 5.58 -4.55
C ALA A 446 17.33 5.19 -5.95
N ASN A 447 18.57 5.58 -6.30
CA ASN A 447 19.19 5.26 -7.58
C ASN A 447 19.36 3.75 -7.78
N ALA A 448 19.78 3.02 -6.75
CA ALA A 448 19.88 1.55 -6.81
C ALA A 448 18.52 0.89 -7.05
N THR A 449 17.46 1.39 -6.43
CA THR A 449 16.09 0.87 -6.62
C THR A 449 15.58 1.17 -8.03
N HIS A 450 15.81 2.39 -8.52
CA HIS A 450 15.47 2.80 -9.88
C HIS A 450 16.19 1.91 -10.91
N LEU A 451 17.50 1.70 -10.75
CA LEU A 451 18.30 0.85 -11.63
C LEU A 451 17.83 -0.61 -11.64
N LYS A 452 17.45 -1.16 -10.48
CA LYS A 452 16.86 -2.51 -10.41
C LYS A 452 15.54 -2.60 -11.17
N SER A 453 14.70 -1.58 -11.05
CA SER A 453 13.42 -1.53 -11.77
C SER A 453 13.64 -1.47 -13.29
N THR A 454 14.53 -0.60 -13.77
CA THR A 454 14.85 -0.47 -15.20
C THR A 454 15.49 -1.74 -15.75
N ASN A 455 16.43 -2.36 -15.02
CA ASN A 455 17.01 -3.65 -15.40
C ASN A 455 15.98 -4.78 -15.44
N THR A 456 15.01 -4.77 -14.53
CA THR A 456 13.93 -5.75 -14.54
C THR A 456 13.05 -5.57 -15.78
N LYS A 457 12.68 -4.33 -16.13
CA LYS A 457 11.96 -4.03 -17.38
C LYS A 457 12.73 -4.49 -18.61
N LYS A 458 14.01 -4.15 -18.72
CA LYS A 458 14.89 -4.60 -19.82
C LYS A 458 14.98 -6.12 -19.92
N THR A 459 15.07 -6.81 -18.78
CA THR A 459 15.13 -8.28 -18.73
C THR A 459 13.82 -8.91 -19.21
N LEU A 460 12.68 -8.34 -18.80
CA LEU A 460 11.36 -8.77 -19.26
C LEU A 460 11.21 -8.56 -20.77
N ALA A 461 11.56 -7.38 -21.27
CA ALA A 461 11.55 -7.06 -22.70
C ALA A 461 12.41 -8.03 -23.53
N ARG A 462 13.60 -8.40 -23.03
CA ARG A 462 14.48 -9.36 -23.71
C ARG A 462 13.87 -10.76 -23.77
N ARG A 463 13.18 -11.21 -22.72
CA ARG A 463 12.48 -12.51 -22.71
C ARG A 463 11.37 -12.59 -23.76
N HIS A 464 10.77 -11.46 -24.14
CA HIS A 464 9.78 -11.41 -25.21
C HIS A 464 10.42 -11.46 -26.61
N LYS A 465 11.65 -10.93 -26.79
CA LYS A 465 12.36 -10.95 -28.07
C LYS A 465 13.06 -12.27 -28.38
N THR A 466 13.67 -12.90 -27.38
CA THR A 466 14.31 -14.21 -27.58
C THR A 466 13.22 -15.27 -27.51
N GLY A 467 12.89 -15.93 -28.61
CA GLY A 467 11.93 -17.05 -28.69
C GLY A 467 12.24 -18.28 -27.80
N ALA A 468 13.18 -18.14 -26.86
CA ALA A 468 13.72 -19.16 -25.97
C ALA A 468 12.84 -19.51 -24.76
N THR A 469 11.72 -18.81 -24.52
CA THR A 469 10.77 -19.21 -23.46
C THR A 469 9.65 -20.07 -24.07
N GLU A 470 9.45 -21.30 -23.58
CA GLU A 470 8.34 -22.18 -24.00
C GLU A 470 6.96 -21.61 -23.62
N ASP A 471 6.93 -20.60 -22.76
CA ASP A 471 5.74 -20.13 -22.07
C ASP A 471 5.00 -18.99 -22.77
N TYR A 472 3.67 -19.05 -22.70
CA TYR A 472 2.74 -17.97 -23.04
C TYR A 472 3.16 -16.64 -22.39
N SER A 473 3.04 -15.52 -23.12
CA SER A 473 3.16 -14.18 -22.52
C SER A 473 2.23 -13.17 -23.20
N PRO A 474 1.16 -12.71 -22.52
CA PRO A 474 0.11 -11.85 -23.10
C PRO A 474 0.51 -10.39 -23.35
N GLY A 475 1.80 -10.09 -23.45
CA GLY A 475 2.27 -8.72 -23.56
C GLY A 475 3.76 -8.66 -23.88
N LEU A 476 4.09 -7.73 -24.78
CA LEU A 476 5.42 -7.11 -24.84
C LEU A 476 5.47 -6.12 -23.66
N LEU A 477 6.41 -6.30 -22.74
CA LEU A 477 6.89 -5.20 -21.90
C LEU A 477 8.16 -4.63 -22.49
#